data_AF-A0A9E7HDW7-F1
#
_entry.id   AF-A0A9E7HDW7-F1
#
_cell.length_a   1.000
_cell.length_b   1.000
_cell.length_c   1.000
_cell.angle_alpha   90.00
_cell.angle_beta   90.00
_cell.angle_gamma   90.00
#
_symmetry.space_group_name_H-M   'P 1'
#
loop_
_entity.id
_entity.type
_entity.pdbx_description
1 polymer ?
#
loop_
_entity_poly.entity_id
_entity_poly.type
_entity_poly.pdbx_seq_one_letter_code
_entity_poly.pdbx_strand_id
1 'polypeptide(L)'
;MTHLHFFFHGRFAGPNATAVLVAVPPGTNATFNTFGAVIVLDDPLRDGPEASSKLIGKAQGLTAQASQEGTYLLMVVNFVFKAGKYNGSSLAILGRFVPDVSGTERSIVGGTGKFRMARGRAQGLSAQASLDGTALLTAIKAGKYNGSSLAILGRFVPDVSGTERSIVGGTGKFRMARGYTVGNVYIWTASYFVLELDAYIVHY
;
A
#
# COMPACT_ATOMS: atom_id res chain seq x y z
N MET A 1 -18.70 -8.13 -12.01
CA MET A 1 -18.06 -7.92 -10.69
C MET A 1 -17.44 -9.25 -10.24
N THR A 2 -16.32 -9.23 -9.51
CA THR A 2 -15.65 -10.44 -9.02
C THR A 2 -15.35 -10.29 -7.53
N HIS A 3 -15.80 -11.25 -6.73
CA HIS A 3 -15.39 -11.39 -5.34
C HIS A 3 -14.27 -12.42 -5.23
N LEU A 4 -13.30 -12.18 -4.36
CA LEU A 4 -12.21 -13.11 -4.04
C LEU A 4 -12.07 -13.15 -2.52
N HIS A 5 -11.93 -14.35 -1.97
CA HIS A 5 -11.62 -14.58 -0.57
C HIS A 5 -10.45 -15.56 -0.50
N PHE A 6 -9.43 -15.21 0.28
CA PHE A 6 -8.18 -15.94 0.43
C PHE A 6 -7.38 -15.35 1.61
N PHE A 7 -6.39 -16.09 2.06
CA PHE A 7 -5.52 -15.74 3.18
C PHE A 7 -4.10 -15.53 2.65
N PHE A 8 -3.40 -14.51 3.13
CA PHE A 8 -1.96 -14.35 2.91
C PHE A 8 -1.23 -14.86 4.18
N HIS A 9 -0.02 -15.39 4.04
CA HIS A 9 0.70 -16.08 5.12
C HIS A 9 2.10 -15.50 5.32
N GLY A 10 2.25 -14.48 6.17
CA GLY A 10 3.53 -13.83 6.44
C GLY A 10 4.42 -14.57 7.45
N ARG A 11 5.75 -14.52 7.25
CA ARG A 11 6.77 -15.02 8.18
C ARG A 11 7.96 -14.06 8.27
N PHE A 12 8.19 -13.52 9.46
CA PHE A 12 9.19 -12.44 9.71
C PHE A 12 10.52 -12.94 10.29
N ALA A 13 10.65 -14.24 10.56
CA ALA A 13 11.82 -14.82 11.22
C ALA A 13 12.00 -16.31 10.87
N GLY A 14 13.19 -16.84 11.18
CA GLY A 14 13.56 -18.24 10.97
C GLY A 14 14.03 -18.56 9.53
N PRO A 15 14.47 -19.79 9.27
CA PRO A 15 15.10 -20.18 7.99
C PRO A 15 14.15 -20.20 6.78
N ASN A 16 12.85 -19.96 7.00
CA ASN A 16 11.82 -19.87 5.98
C ASN A 16 10.99 -18.59 6.16
N ALA A 17 11.66 -17.47 6.47
CA ALA A 17 11.06 -16.15 6.44
C ALA A 17 10.60 -15.79 5.01
N THR A 18 9.44 -15.16 4.89
CA THR A 18 8.85 -14.71 3.61
C THR A 18 8.77 -13.19 3.53
N ALA A 19 8.98 -12.49 4.65
CA ALA A 19 9.14 -11.05 4.73
C ALA A 19 10.43 -10.70 5.50
N VAL A 20 11.26 -9.80 4.96
CA VAL A 20 12.63 -9.53 5.43
C VAL A 20 12.88 -8.03 5.54
N LEU A 21 13.48 -7.58 6.66
CA LEU A 21 13.94 -6.20 6.89
C LEU A 21 15.24 -5.97 6.12
N VAL A 22 15.19 -5.09 5.11
CA VAL A 22 16.28 -4.79 4.16
C VAL A 22 16.86 -3.38 4.32
N ALA A 23 16.23 -2.47 5.07
CA ALA A 23 16.85 -1.22 5.50
C ALA A 23 16.23 -0.69 6.81
N VAL A 24 16.93 0.23 7.48
CA VAL A 24 16.49 1.04 8.63
C VAL A 24 17.19 2.40 8.55
N PRO A 25 16.62 3.50 9.08
CA PRO A 25 17.34 4.78 9.10
C PRO A 25 18.62 4.69 9.95
N PRO A 26 19.76 5.21 9.49
CA PRO A 26 20.99 5.22 10.28
C PRO A 26 20.80 5.90 11.64
N GLY A 27 21.44 5.36 12.69
CA GLY A 27 21.36 5.90 14.05
C GLY A 27 20.05 5.61 14.80
N THR A 28 19.16 4.79 14.26
CA THR A 28 17.91 4.36 14.92
C THR A 28 17.99 2.91 15.41
N ASN A 29 17.06 2.50 16.27
CA ASN A 29 16.84 1.09 16.57
C ASN A 29 16.43 0.34 15.30
N ALA A 30 17.10 -0.77 15.02
CA ALA A 30 16.92 -1.55 13.80
C ALA A 30 15.65 -2.44 13.85
N THR A 31 14.49 -1.81 14.07
CA THR A 31 13.21 -2.48 14.33
C THR A 31 12.15 -2.17 13.28
N PHE A 32 11.23 -3.12 13.10
CA PHE A 32 10.18 -3.07 12.08
C PHE A 32 9.13 -1.96 12.29
N ASN A 33 9.19 -1.21 13.38
CA ASN A 33 8.28 -0.12 13.70
C ASN A 33 8.94 1.28 13.61
N THR A 34 10.21 1.36 13.22
CA THR A 34 10.91 2.63 13.00
C THR A 34 10.40 3.33 11.75
N PHE A 35 10.22 4.65 11.81
CA PHE A 35 9.82 5.49 10.66
C PHE A 35 10.87 5.42 9.54
N GLY A 36 10.47 5.00 8.34
CA GLY A 36 11.38 4.90 7.19
C GLY A 36 12.34 3.70 7.18
N ALA A 37 11.96 2.55 7.75
CA ALA A 37 12.70 1.30 7.67
C ALA A 37 12.07 0.35 6.63
N VAL A 38 12.82 -0.44 5.84
CA VAL A 38 12.31 -1.16 4.67
C VAL A 38 12.18 -2.66 4.89
N ILE A 39 11.03 -3.24 4.54
CA ILE A 39 10.78 -4.68 4.39
C ILE A 39 10.33 -5.01 2.96
N VAL A 40 10.69 -6.21 2.50
CA VAL A 40 10.24 -6.82 1.23
C VAL A 40 9.60 -8.17 1.55
N LEU A 41 8.53 -8.54 0.83
CA LEU A 41 7.73 -9.75 1.07
C LEU A 41 7.40 -10.58 -0.19
N ASP A 42 7.35 -11.90 -0.02
CA ASP A 42 6.92 -12.93 -0.97
C ASP A 42 6.02 -13.98 -0.26
N ASP A 43 4.94 -13.52 0.36
CA ASP A 43 4.09 -14.33 1.24
C ASP A 43 3.14 -15.27 0.46
N PRO A 44 3.02 -16.56 0.82
CA PRO A 44 2.01 -17.46 0.28
C PRO A 44 0.57 -16.92 0.35
N LEU A 45 -0.15 -16.97 -0.77
CA LEU A 45 -1.62 -16.84 -0.78
C LEU A 45 -2.26 -18.22 -0.81
N ARG A 46 -3.22 -18.47 0.08
CA ARG A 46 -3.93 -19.76 0.20
C ARG A 46 -5.45 -19.57 0.26
N ASP A 47 -6.21 -20.63 -0.03
CA ASP A 47 -7.67 -20.62 0.10
C ASP A 47 -8.19 -20.87 1.52
N GLY A 48 -7.34 -21.33 2.45
CA GLY A 48 -7.65 -21.45 3.89
C GLY A 48 -6.65 -20.74 4.82
N PRO A 49 -7.00 -20.58 6.12
CA PRO A 49 -6.11 -20.01 7.12
C PRO A 49 -5.00 -20.98 7.56
N GLU A 50 -5.13 -22.28 7.31
CA GLU A 50 -4.13 -23.28 7.69
C GLU A 50 -2.90 -23.21 6.80
N ALA A 51 -1.70 -23.41 7.35
CA ALA A 51 -0.46 -23.47 6.59
C ALA A 51 -0.38 -24.64 5.58
N SER A 52 -1.26 -25.64 5.73
CA SER A 52 -1.45 -26.79 4.84
C SER A 52 -2.50 -26.58 3.75
N SER A 53 -3.34 -25.52 3.84
CA SER A 53 -4.36 -25.21 2.83
C SER A 53 -3.76 -24.89 1.46
N LYS A 54 -4.57 -24.89 0.39
CA LYS A 54 -4.05 -24.93 -0.98
C LYS A 54 -3.37 -23.62 -1.35
N LEU A 55 -2.12 -23.71 -1.82
CA LEU A 55 -1.42 -22.56 -2.38
C LEU A 55 -2.11 -22.10 -3.68
N ILE A 56 -2.59 -20.85 -3.71
CA ILE A 56 -3.23 -20.24 -4.88
C ILE A 56 -2.41 -19.12 -5.53
N GLY A 57 -1.36 -18.61 -4.85
CA GLY A 57 -0.54 -17.51 -5.35
C GLY A 57 0.54 -17.04 -4.37
N LYS A 58 1.08 -15.85 -4.65
CA LYS A 58 1.98 -15.09 -3.75
C LYS A 58 1.51 -13.64 -3.63
N ALA A 59 1.65 -13.03 -2.47
CA ALA A 59 1.69 -11.59 -2.30
C ALA A 59 3.16 -11.16 -2.44
N GLN A 60 3.46 -10.26 -3.37
CA GLN A 60 4.83 -9.88 -3.73
C GLN A 60 4.98 -8.36 -3.76
N GLY A 61 5.88 -7.80 -2.95
CA GLY A 61 6.07 -6.36 -2.83
C GLY A 61 6.62 -5.94 -1.48
N LEU A 62 6.04 -4.88 -0.90
CA LEU A 62 6.55 -4.15 0.27
C LEU A 62 5.44 -3.26 0.92
N THR A 63 5.66 -2.67 2.11
CA THR A 63 4.68 -1.81 2.83
C THR A 63 5.15 -0.36 3.05
N ALA A 64 4.99 0.34 4.21
CA ALA A 64 5.88 1.44 4.68
C ALA A 64 5.50 2.20 5.95
N GLN A 65 6.40 2.38 6.93
CA GLN A 65 6.21 3.28 8.07
C GLN A 65 6.33 4.75 7.62
N ALA A 66 5.32 5.17 6.87
CA ALA A 66 5.08 6.53 6.41
C ALA A 66 4.37 7.38 7.49
N SER A 67 4.62 7.07 8.77
CA SER A 67 3.98 7.71 9.91
C SER A 67 4.93 7.83 11.11
N GLN A 68 5.01 9.04 11.66
CA GLN A 68 5.72 9.34 12.90
C GLN A 68 4.83 9.16 14.15
N GLU A 69 3.51 9.11 13.98
CA GLU A 69 2.50 9.04 15.06
C GLU A 69 2.06 7.59 15.36
N GLY A 70 2.98 6.62 15.24
CA GLY A 70 2.72 5.19 15.48
C GLY A 70 2.60 4.34 14.21
N THR A 71 2.38 3.04 14.41
CA THR A 71 2.54 1.99 13.38
C THR A 71 1.44 2.00 12.33
N TYR A 72 1.70 2.74 11.24
CA TYR A 72 0.78 2.92 10.13
C TYR A 72 1.52 2.83 8.82
N LEU A 73 1.17 1.80 8.06
CA LEU A 73 1.90 1.39 6.90
C LEU A 73 1.30 1.94 5.60
N LEU A 74 2.13 2.15 4.58
CA LEU A 74 1.73 2.02 3.19
C LEU A 74 1.65 0.52 2.82
N MET A 75 1.17 0.18 1.64
CA MET A 75 1.25 -1.16 1.06
C MET A 75 1.40 -0.99 -0.45
N VAL A 76 2.46 -1.53 -1.05
CA VAL A 76 2.62 -1.61 -2.52
C VAL A 76 2.93 -3.06 -2.85
N VAL A 77 1.86 -3.85 -3.06
CA VAL A 77 1.92 -5.32 -3.14
C VAL A 77 1.09 -5.81 -4.31
N ASN A 78 1.64 -6.75 -5.07
CA ASN A 78 0.91 -7.49 -6.08
C ASN A 78 0.44 -8.85 -5.53
N PHE A 79 -0.84 -9.17 -5.68
CA PHE A 79 -1.33 -10.54 -5.53
C PHE A 79 -1.16 -11.26 -6.88
N VAL A 80 -0.22 -12.20 -6.95
CA VAL A 80 0.14 -12.95 -8.16
C VAL A 80 -0.45 -14.36 -8.04
N PHE A 81 -1.48 -14.65 -8.84
CA PHE A 81 -2.20 -15.92 -8.78
C PHE A 81 -1.48 -16.99 -9.61
N LYS A 82 -1.20 -18.14 -8.99
CA LYS A 82 -0.43 -19.26 -9.56
C LYS A 82 -1.26 -20.55 -9.73
N ALA A 83 -2.57 -20.50 -9.43
CA ALA A 83 -3.46 -21.66 -9.56
C ALA A 83 -4.90 -21.26 -9.95
N GLY A 84 -5.69 -22.26 -10.37
CA GLY A 84 -7.13 -22.13 -10.62
C GLY A 84 -7.49 -21.13 -11.74
N LYS A 85 -8.71 -20.59 -11.67
CA LYS A 85 -9.29 -19.72 -12.71
C LYS A 85 -8.41 -18.51 -13.09
N TYR A 86 -7.61 -18.01 -12.15
CA TYR A 86 -6.84 -16.76 -12.28
C TYR A 86 -5.32 -16.97 -12.44
N ASN A 87 -4.85 -18.21 -12.64
CA ASN A 87 -3.43 -18.50 -12.88
C ASN A 87 -2.83 -17.57 -13.95
N GLY A 88 -1.64 -17.04 -13.70
CA GLY A 88 -0.94 -16.10 -14.59
C GLY A 88 -1.52 -14.67 -14.60
N SER A 89 -2.45 -14.35 -13.70
CA SER A 89 -3.02 -12.99 -13.52
C SER A 89 -2.58 -12.39 -12.19
N SER A 90 -2.57 -11.06 -12.09
CA SER A 90 -2.27 -10.35 -10.84
C SER A 90 -3.20 -9.17 -10.55
N LEU A 91 -3.27 -8.76 -9.29
CA LEU A 91 -3.92 -7.54 -8.81
C LEU A 91 -2.88 -6.66 -8.10
N ALA A 92 -2.83 -5.37 -8.44
CA ALA A 92 -1.95 -4.39 -7.79
C ALA A 92 -2.70 -3.67 -6.66
N ILE A 93 -2.16 -3.77 -5.44
CA ILE A 93 -2.72 -3.18 -4.22
C ILE A 93 -1.90 -1.97 -3.80
N LEU A 94 -2.58 -0.85 -3.55
CA LEU A 94 -2.00 0.36 -2.99
C LEU A 94 -2.89 0.95 -1.89
N GLY A 95 -2.30 1.40 -0.77
CA GLY A 95 -3.03 2.14 0.27
C GLY A 95 -2.49 1.92 1.68
N ARG A 96 -3.18 2.50 2.67
CA ARG A 96 -2.82 2.34 4.09
C ARG A 96 -3.02 0.89 4.54
N PHE A 97 -2.09 0.38 5.31
CA PHE A 97 -2.20 -0.85 6.09
C PHE A 97 -1.97 -0.48 7.56
N VAL A 98 -2.73 -1.10 8.47
CA VAL A 98 -2.54 -0.96 9.92
C VAL A 98 -2.48 -2.38 10.47
N PRO A 99 -1.43 -2.80 11.21
CA PRO A 99 -1.36 -4.12 11.79
C PRO A 99 -2.45 -4.28 12.83
N ASP A 100 -2.90 -5.51 13.06
CA ASP A 100 -3.84 -5.89 14.13
C ASP A 100 -5.22 -5.18 14.11
N VAL A 101 -5.49 -4.29 13.13
CA VAL A 101 -6.79 -3.65 12.88
C VAL A 101 -7.51 -4.33 11.71
N SER A 102 -8.57 -5.06 12.05
CA SER A 102 -9.45 -5.72 11.08
C SER A 102 -10.30 -4.72 10.28
N GLY A 103 -10.92 -5.19 9.19
CA GLY A 103 -11.83 -4.36 8.36
C GLY A 103 -11.16 -3.27 7.50
N THR A 104 -9.84 -3.02 7.64
CA THR A 104 -9.12 -1.99 6.88
C THR A 104 -9.22 -2.18 5.35
N GLU A 105 -9.50 -1.10 4.62
CA GLU A 105 -9.60 -1.09 3.16
C GLU A 105 -8.29 -0.67 2.49
N ARG A 106 -7.98 -1.27 1.33
CA ARG A 106 -6.88 -0.85 0.43
C ARG A 106 -7.41 -0.79 -1.01
N SER A 107 -6.83 0.06 -1.85
CA SER A 107 -7.26 0.17 -3.26
C SER A 107 -6.66 -0.95 -4.11
N ILE A 108 -7.49 -1.57 -4.95
CA ILE A 108 -7.02 -2.27 -6.14
C ILE A 108 -6.85 -1.19 -7.21
N VAL A 109 -5.61 -0.83 -7.51
CA VAL A 109 -5.26 0.26 -8.46
C VAL A 109 -5.02 -0.24 -9.88
N GLY A 110 -4.85 -1.55 -10.06
CA GLY A 110 -4.68 -2.18 -11.36
C GLY A 110 -4.66 -3.70 -11.29
N GLY A 111 -4.41 -4.33 -12.44
CA GLY A 111 -4.24 -5.79 -12.54
C GLY A 111 -3.83 -6.23 -13.95
N THR A 112 -3.44 -7.49 -14.06
CA THR A 112 -2.92 -8.12 -15.29
C THR A 112 -3.71 -9.38 -15.65
N GLY A 113 -3.49 -9.93 -16.85
CA GLY A 113 -4.18 -11.14 -17.30
C GLY A 113 -5.70 -10.98 -17.26
N LYS A 114 -6.40 -11.84 -16.53
CA LYS A 114 -7.87 -11.80 -16.33
C LYS A 114 -8.34 -10.65 -15.44
N PHE A 115 -7.41 -9.88 -14.86
CA PHE A 115 -7.66 -8.65 -14.11
C PHE A 115 -7.13 -7.40 -14.83
N ARG A 116 -6.91 -7.44 -16.15
CA ARG A 116 -6.54 -6.25 -16.93
C ARG A 116 -7.56 -5.13 -16.70
N MET A 117 -7.08 -3.92 -16.42
CA MET A 117 -7.88 -2.73 -16.05
C MET A 117 -8.70 -2.86 -14.75
N ALA A 118 -8.46 -3.87 -13.90
CA ALA A 118 -9.19 -4.06 -12.65
C ALA A 118 -9.04 -2.86 -11.71
N ARG A 119 -10.15 -2.49 -11.08
CA ARG A 119 -10.25 -1.46 -10.03
C ARG A 119 -11.24 -1.95 -8.97
N GLY A 120 -11.04 -1.56 -7.71
CA GLY A 120 -11.91 -1.98 -6.62
C GLY A 120 -11.25 -1.83 -5.24
N ARG A 121 -11.71 -2.63 -4.28
CA ARG A 121 -11.24 -2.62 -2.89
C ARG A 121 -10.78 -4.01 -2.45
N ALA A 122 -9.69 -4.07 -1.70
CA ALA A 122 -9.37 -5.18 -0.81
C ALA A 122 -9.86 -4.80 0.61
N GLN A 123 -10.44 -5.76 1.33
CA GLN A 123 -10.91 -5.64 2.71
C GLN A 123 -10.36 -6.81 3.53
N GLY A 124 -10.17 -6.62 4.83
CA GLY A 124 -9.96 -7.74 5.75
C GLY A 124 -8.60 -8.45 5.65
N LEU A 125 -7.60 -7.86 5.00
CA LEU A 125 -6.21 -8.28 5.21
C LEU A 125 -5.76 -7.84 6.62
N SER A 126 -6.09 -8.67 7.60
CA SER A 126 -5.49 -8.66 8.93
C SER A 126 -4.13 -9.34 8.85
N ALA A 127 -3.09 -8.53 8.75
CA ALA A 127 -1.71 -8.99 8.88
C ALA A 127 -1.10 -8.43 10.15
N GLN A 128 -0.39 -9.28 10.89
CA GLN A 128 0.90 -8.85 11.39
C GLN A 128 1.82 -8.82 10.17
N ALA A 129 2.29 -7.64 9.77
CA ALA A 129 3.26 -7.45 8.70
C ALA A 129 3.92 -6.07 8.81
N SER A 130 5.03 -5.90 8.10
CA SER A 130 5.85 -4.70 8.20
C SER A 130 6.58 -4.28 6.89
N LEU A 131 7.17 -3.06 6.92
CA LEU A 131 7.47 -1.91 5.99
C LEU A 131 7.99 -2.14 4.52
N ASP A 132 8.78 -1.34 3.75
CA ASP A 132 8.64 0.06 3.19
C ASP A 132 8.69 0.05 1.66
N GLY A 133 8.09 1.06 1.00
CA GLY A 133 8.35 1.49 -0.38
C GLY A 133 7.49 2.70 -0.78
N THR A 134 7.53 3.09 -2.07
CA THR A 134 7.29 4.49 -2.46
C THR A 134 5.92 4.80 -3.06
N ALA A 135 5.06 5.46 -2.29
CA ALA A 135 3.94 6.28 -2.78
C ALA A 135 3.57 7.35 -1.75
N LEU A 136 2.89 8.43 -2.16
CA LEU A 136 2.36 9.41 -1.21
C LEU A 136 0.92 9.02 -0.82
N LEU A 137 0.75 8.60 0.42
CA LEU A 137 -0.56 8.33 1.02
C LEU A 137 -0.98 9.53 1.88
N THR A 138 -1.89 10.35 1.39
CA THR A 138 -2.50 11.42 2.18
C THR A 138 -3.65 10.83 3.02
N ALA A 139 -3.42 10.59 4.31
CA ALA A 139 -4.44 10.15 5.25
C ALA A 139 -5.04 11.36 6.00
N ILE A 140 -6.36 11.52 5.95
CA ILE A 140 -7.06 12.71 6.46
C ILE A 140 -7.57 12.43 7.88
N LYS A 141 -7.19 13.28 8.84
CA LYS A 141 -7.48 13.12 10.28
C LYS A 141 -8.59 14.02 10.82
N ALA A 142 -9.20 14.85 9.99
CA ALA A 142 -10.16 15.89 10.42
C ALA A 142 -11.30 16.12 9.40
N GLY A 143 -12.39 16.73 9.87
CA GLY A 143 -13.54 17.13 9.06
C GLY A 143 -14.29 15.97 8.39
N LYS A 144 -15.08 16.30 7.36
CA LYS A 144 -15.99 15.36 6.64
C LYS A 144 -15.31 14.14 5.97
N TYR A 145 -13.97 14.12 5.92
CA TYR A 145 -13.18 13.05 5.30
C TYR A 145 -12.28 12.30 6.30
N ASN A 146 -12.44 12.52 7.61
CA ASN A 146 -11.66 11.82 8.65
C ASN A 146 -11.66 10.28 8.43
N GLY A 147 -10.49 9.65 8.62
CA GLY A 147 -10.25 8.23 8.39
C GLY A 147 -10.12 7.81 6.92
N SER A 148 -10.39 8.71 5.97
CA SER A 148 -10.23 8.45 4.53
C SER A 148 -8.78 8.71 4.09
N SER A 149 -8.38 8.13 2.95
CA SER A 149 -7.07 8.40 2.36
C SER A 149 -7.10 8.43 0.83
N LEU A 150 -6.11 9.09 0.24
CA LEU A 150 -5.84 9.11 -1.20
C LEU A 150 -4.48 8.44 -1.48
N ALA A 151 -4.42 7.68 -2.57
CA ALA A 151 -3.19 7.08 -3.07
C ALA A 151 -2.68 7.88 -4.29
N ILE A 152 -1.62 8.64 -4.08
CA ILE A 152 -0.99 9.49 -5.11
C ILE A 152 0.26 8.78 -5.62
N LEU A 153 0.35 8.59 -6.94
CA LEU A 153 1.45 7.94 -7.64
C LEU A 153 1.96 8.83 -8.77
N GLY A 154 3.27 9.07 -8.80
CA GLY A 154 3.94 9.88 -9.81
C GLY A 154 5.32 10.31 -9.32
N ARG A 155 6.18 10.74 -10.25
CA ARG A 155 7.49 11.30 -9.89
C ARG A 155 7.29 12.65 -9.20
N PHE A 156 7.96 12.87 -8.08
CA PHE A 156 8.13 14.19 -7.51
C PHE A 156 9.46 14.78 -8.00
N VAL A 157 9.46 16.07 -8.36
CA VAL A 157 10.65 16.81 -8.77
C VAL A 157 10.65 18.11 -7.95
N PRO A 158 11.59 18.31 -7.02
CA PRO A 158 11.56 19.46 -6.10
C PRO A 158 11.60 20.82 -6.82
N ASP A 159 12.41 20.91 -7.86
CA ASP A 159 12.74 22.17 -8.56
C ASP A 159 11.74 22.53 -9.68
N VAL A 160 10.57 21.89 -9.73
CA VAL A 160 9.55 22.07 -10.78
C VAL A 160 8.16 22.30 -10.15
N SER A 161 7.71 23.55 -10.18
CA SER A 161 6.34 23.95 -9.86
C SER A 161 5.33 23.35 -10.85
N GLY A 162 4.09 23.14 -10.40
CA GLY A 162 3.05 22.54 -11.23
C GLY A 162 3.24 21.03 -11.50
N THR A 163 4.08 20.32 -10.74
CA THR A 163 4.32 18.88 -10.95
C THR A 163 3.04 18.08 -10.72
N GLU A 164 2.49 17.50 -11.79
CA GLU A 164 1.31 16.62 -11.73
C GLU A 164 1.68 15.21 -11.22
N ARG A 165 0.84 14.64 -10.34
CA ARG A 165 0.90 13.22 -9.93
C ARG A 165 -0.50 12.61 -9.88
N SER A 166 -0.67 11.42 -10.43
CA SER A 166 -1.98 10.77 -10.57
C SER A 166 -2.54 10.29 -9.23
N ILE A 167 -3.83 10.56 -8.99
CA ILE A 167 -4.61 9.89 -7.94
C ILE A 167 -5.10 8.57 -8.54
N VAL A 168 -4.55 7.46 -8.05
CA VAL A 168 -4.81 6.11 -8.58
C VAL A 168 -5.79 5.29 -7.72
N GLY A 169 -6.13 5.79 -6.53
CA GLY A 169 -7.12 5.19 -5.63
C GLY A 169 -7.34 5.99 -4.35
N GLY A 170 -8.17 5.43 -3.46
CA GLY A 170 -8.45 5.98 -2.15
C GLY A 170 -9.33 5.07 -1.29
N THR A 171 -9.46 5.40 -0.01
CA THR A 171 -10.19 4.62 1.01
C THR A 171 -11.23 5.48 1.72
N GLY A 172 -12.19 4.85 2.42
CA GLY A 172 -13.23 5.57 3.15
C GLY A 172 -14.14 6.34 2.20
N LYS A 173 -14.24 7.67 2.37
CA LYS A 173 -15.05 8.54 1.50
C LYS A 173 -14.45 8.75 0.10
N PHE A 174 -13.18 8.42 -0.11
CA PHE A 174 -12.50 8.49 -1.42
C PHE A 174 -12.38 7.12 -2.10
N ARG A 175 -13.34 6.23 -1.86
CA ARG A 175 -13.34 4.89 -2.45
C ARG A 175 -13.38 4.98 -3.99
N MET A 176 -12.51 4.22 -4.66
CA MET A 176 -12.34 4.23 -6.13
C MET A 176 -11.98 5.61 -6.72
N ALA A 177 -11.47 6.54 -5.90
CA ALA A 177 -11.08 7.88 -6.34
C ALA A 177 -10.07 7.84 -7.50
N ARG A 178 -10.22 8.79 -8.43
CA ARG A 178 -9.29 9.04 -9.54
C ARG A 178 -9.11 10.53 -9.76
N GLY A 179 -8.06 10.87 -10.49
CA GLY A 179 -7.77 12.24 -10.93
C GLY A 179 -6.28 12.51 -10.77
N TYR A 180 -5.93 13.70 -10.31
CA TYR A 180 -4.55 14.14 -10.19
C TYR A 180 -4.38 15.13 -9.04
N THR A 181 -3.14 15.27 -8.58
CA THR A 181 -2.70 16.38 -7.75
C THR A 181 -1.70 17.23 -8.52
N VAL A 182 -1.78 18.55 -8.38
CA VAL A 182 -0.77 19.50 -8.87
C VAL A 182 -0.01 20.01 -7.66
N GLY A 183 1.32 19.91 -7.67
CA GLY A 183 2.16 20.26 -6.53
C GLY A 183 3.10 21.45 -6.77
N ASN A 184 3.16 22.35 -5.78
CA ASN A 184 4.11 23.47 -5.73
C ASN A 184 4.97 23.37 -4.47
N VAL A 185 6.29 23.40 -4.61
CA VAL A 185 7.21 23.42 -3.48
C VAL A 185 7.34 24.85 -2.98
N TYR A 186 6.92 25.09 -1.73
CA TYR A 186 6.95 26.41 -1.10
C TYR A 186 8.19 26.61 -0.22
N ILE A 187 8.69 25.53 0.38
CA ILE A 187 9.97 25.50 1.12
C ILE A 187 10.72 24.23 0.73
N TRP A 188 12.03 24.34 0.49
CA TRP A 188 12.95 23.23 0.27
C TRP A 188 14.25 23.47 1.04
N THR A 189 14.61 22.55 1.94
CA THR A 189 15.89 22.58 2.68
C THR A 189 16.47 21.16 2.79
N ALA A 190 17.69 21.04 3.32
CA ALA A 190 18.34 19.75 3.54
C ALA A 190 17.63 18.83 4.56
N SER A 191 16.68 19.34 5.35
CA SER A 191 15.99 18.60 6.42
C SER A 191 14.46 18.75 6.44
N TYR A 192 13.91 19.66 5.64
CA TYR A 192 12.48 20.00 5.67
C TYR A 192 11.99 20.51 4.31
N PHE A 193 10.73 20.21 3.99
CA PHE A 193 10.05 20.79 2.84
C PHE A 193 8.59 21.09 3.14
N VAL A 194 8.03 22.09 2.45
CA VAL A 194 6.60 22.38 2.42
C VAL A 194 6.13 22.27 0.99
N LEU A 195 5.09 21.44 0.79
CA LEU A 195 4.50 21.16 -0.51
C LEU A 195 3.02 21.53 -0.46
N GLU A 196 2.63 22.54 -1.24
CA GLU A 196 1.24 22.82 -1.55
C GLU A 196 0.73 21.79 -2.57
N LEU A 197 -0.52 21.36 -2.40
CA LEU A 197 -1.15 20.35 -3.26
C LEU A 197 -2.63 20.66 -3.51
N ASP A 198 -2.95 21.07 -4.74
CA ASP A 198 -4.30 20.99 -5.25
C ASP A 198 -4.63 19.54 -5.63
N ALA A 199 -5.84 19.07 -5.28
CA ALA A 199 -6.29 17.72 -5.55
C ALA A 199 -7.61 17.71 -6.31
N TYR A 200 -7.55 17.28 -7.57
CA TYR A 200 -8.69 17.19 -8.48
C TYR A 200 -9.20 15.75 -8.45
N ILE A 201 -10.34 15.52 -7.78
CA ILE A 201 -10.80 14.17 -7.38
C ILE A 201 -12.19 13.87 -7.94
N VAL A 202 -12.29 12.79 -8.72
CA VAL A 202 -13.56 12.11 -9.05
C VAL A 202 -13.67 10.87 -8.15
N HIS A 203 -14.69 10.81 -7.31
CA HIS A 203 -14.99 9.67 -6.43
C HIS A 203 -16.51 9.40 -6.36
N TYR A 204 -16.88 8.24 -5.82
CA TYR A 204 -18.26 7.71 -5.79
C TYR A 204 -18.61 7.20 -4.38
#